data_AF-A0A2J8I8J6-F1
#
_entry.id   AF-A0A2J8I8J6-F1
#
_cell.length_a   1.000
_cell.length_b   1.000
_cell.length_c   1.000
_cell.angle_alpha   90.00
_cell.angle_beta   90.00
_cell.angle_gamma   90.00
#
_symmetry.space_group_name_H-M   'P 1'
#
loop_
_entity.id
_entity.type
_entity.pdbx_description
1 polymer ?
#
loop_
_entity_poly.entity_id
_entity_poly.type
_entity_poly.pdbx_seq_one_letter_code
_entity_poly.pdbx_strand_id
1 'polypeptide(L)'
;MIPKPPDSYMLRNIRDVELPEVFSWFPQTIGWKIVFTLIALYAAYRIYRYAKHWWHNRYRQEAIDALLSLTPDDANWPYQMVKIVKAVIVYLDKGNAALYGVKLLAQMDYLSTDSSSEKHSSAGTQTVFQHDDICLQWLACVENSKLEKPNFDRLRSGLVVWLKTHQVKPEGEHE
;
A
#
# COMPACT_ATOMS: atom_id res chain seq x y z
N MET A 1 -12.06 -26.14 -83.50
CA MET A 1 -12.19 -27.38 -82.71
C MET A 1 -11.12 -27.33 -81.63
N ILE A 2 -11.50 -27.22 -80.36
CA ILE A 2 -10.54 -27.12 -79.25
C ILE A 2 -10.04 -28.55 -78.97
N PRO A 3 -8.72 -28.82 -79.02
CA PRO A 3 -8.20 -30.15 -78.72
C PRO A 3 -8.50 -30.48 -77.25
N LYS A 4 -9.19 -31.60 -77.01
CA LYS A 4 -9.32 -32.16 -75.67
C LYS A 4 -7.92 -32.55 -75.18
N PRO A 5 -7.53 -32.15 -73.96
CA PRO A 5 -6.27 -32.61 -73.40
C PRO A 5 -6.27 -34.15 -73.31
N PRO A 6 -5.13 -34.82 -73.54
CA PRO A 6 -5.05 -36.27 -73.46
C PRO A 6 -5.36 -36.72 -72.03
N ASP A 7 -6.29 -37.68 -71.89
CA ASP A 7 -6.56 -38.40 -70.64
C ASP A 7 -5.33 -39.25 -70.28
N SER A 8 -4.29 -38.59 -69.78
CA SER A 8 -3.09 -39.25 -69.29
C SER A 8 -3.45 -40.03 -68.02
N TYR A 9 -3.34 -41.35 -68.11
CA TYR A 9 -3.48 -42.28 -66.98
C TYR A 9 -2.61 -41.90 -65.77
N MET A 10 -1.56 -41.07 -65.96
CA MET A 10 -0.72 -40.58 -64.87
C MET A 10 -1.46 -39.65 -63.90
N LEU A 11 -2.46 -38.89 -64.38
CA LEU A 11 -3.22 -37.96 -63.53
C LEU A 11 -4.36 -38.64 -62.76
N ARG A 12 -4.84 -39.80 -63.23
CA ARG A 12 -5.96 -40.52 -62.61
C ARG A 12 -5.61 -41.14 -61.24
N ASN A 13 -4.32 -41.36 -60.97
CA ASN A 13 -3.83 -41.95 -59.73
C ASN A 13 -3.18 -40.94 -58.79
N ILE A 14 -3.21 -39.64 -59.11
CA ILE A 14 -2.85 -38.60 -58.13
C ILE A 14 -4.03 -38.52 -57.16
N ARG A 15 -3.95 -39.36 -56.12
CA ARG A 15 -4.87 -39.39 -54.99
C ARG A 15 -4.79 -38.02 -54.32
N ASP A 16 -5.91 -37.32 -54.20
CA ASP A 16 -5.98 -36.09 -53.41
C ASP A 16 -5.37 -36.37 -52.03
N VAL A 17 -4.30 -35.65 -51.70
CA VAL A 17 -3.67 -35.74 -50.39
C VAL A 17 -4.68 -35.15 -49.42
N GLU A 18 -5.29 -35.99 -48.58
CA GLU A 18 -6.15 -35.54 -47.49
C GLU A 18 -5.35 -34.50 -46.70
N LEU A 19 -5.82 -33.24 -46.73
CA LEU A 19 -5.24 -32.17 -45.94
C LEU A 19 -5.26 -32.64 -44.48
N PRO A 20 -4.12 -32.68 -43.78
CA PRO A 20 -4.12 -33.12 -42.40
C PRO A 20 -5.09 -32.23 -41.64
N GLU A 21 -5.98 -32.85 -40.85
CA GLU A 21 -6.90 -32.11 -39.99
C GLU A 21 -6.10 -31.04 -39.26
N VAL A 22 -6.53 -29.79 -39.43
CA VAL A 22 -5.90 -28.63 -38.80
C VAL A 22 -5.87 -28.90 -37.31
N PHE A 23 -4.66 -29.07 -36.77
CA PHE A 23 -4.44 -29.30 -35.35
C PHE A 23 -5.23 -28.27 -34.56
N SER A 24 -6.20 -28.72 -33.77
CA SER A 24 -6.93 -27.84 -32.88
C SER A 24 -5.91 -27.21 -31.93
N TRP A 25 -5.64 -25.92 -32.14
CA TRP A 25 -4.83 -25.09 -31.22
C TRP A 25 -5.43 -25.05 -29.80
N PHE A 26 -6.69 -25.48 -29.66
CA PHE A 26 -7.29 -25.70 -28.37
C PHE A 26 -6.99 -27.13 -27.87
N PRO A 27 -6.27 -27.26 -26.75
CA PRO A 27 -5.85 -28.55 -26.22
C PRO A 27 -7.08 -29.31 -25.71
N GLN A 28 -7.34 -30.49 -26.27
CA GLN A 28 -8.45 -31.38 -25.88
C GLN A 28 -8.22 -32.03 -24.51
N THR A 29 -7.08 -31.78 -23.86
CA THR A 29 -6.65 -32.46 -22.63
C THR A 29 -7.06 -31.71 -21.36
N ILE A 30 -7.51 -32.47 -20.35
CA ILE A 30 -7.90 -31.98 -19.01
C ILE A 30 -6.78 -31.18 -18.32
N GLY A 31 -5.52 -31.37 -18.72
CA GLY A 31 -4.36 -30.67 -18.18
C GLY A 31 -4.49 -29.14 -18.19
N TRP A 32 -5.09 -28.56 -19.23
CA TRP A 32 -5.29 -27.10 -19.28
C TRP A 32 -6.33 -26.60 -18.28
N LYS A 33 -7.36 -27.41 -17.98
CA LYS A 33 -8.34 -27.07 -16.94
C LYS A 33 -7.67 -27.03 -15.57
N ILE A 34 -6.72 -27.94 -15.32
CA ILE A 34 -5.91 -27.94 -14.09
C ILE A 34 -5.01 -26.69 -14.05
N VAL A 35 -4.32 -26.37 -15.14
CA VAL A 35 -3.46 -25.17 -15.22
C VAL A 35 -4.26 -23.89 -14.98
N PHE A 36 -5.40 -23.71 -15.65
CA PHE A 36 -6.27 -22.55 -15.44
C PHE A 36 -6.78 -22.47 -14.00
N THR A 37 -7.13 -23.62 -13.40
CA THR A 37 -7.58 -23.66 -12.00
C THR A 37 -6.47 -23.22 -11.05
N LEU A 38 -5.23 -23.69 -11.25
CA LEU A 38 -4.08 -23.28 -10.46
C LEU A 38 -3.76 -21.79 -10.62
N ILE A 39 -3.81 -21.28 -11.85
CA ILE A 39 -3.61 -19.85 -12.13
C ILE A 39 -4.69 -19.02 -11.45
N ALA A 40 -5.96 -19.44 -11.53
CA ALA A 40 -7.07 -18.75 -10.90
C ALA A 40 -6.92 -18.71 -9.37
N LEU A 41 -6.52 -19.82 -8.74
CA LEU A 41 -6.30 -19.90 -7.30
C LEU A 41 -5.12 -19.01 -6.88
N TYR A 42 -4.02 -19.04 -7.63
CA TYR A 42 -2.88 -18.16 -7.39
C TYR A 42 -3.25 -16.67 -7.55
N ALA A 43 -4.00 -16.32 -8.59
CA ALA A 43 -4.48 -14.96 -8.80
C ALA A 43 -5.39 -14.51 -7.66
N ALA A 44 -6.34 -15.34 -7.22
CA ALA A 44 -7.21 -15.06 -6.08
C ALA A 44 -6.39 -14.83 -4.79
N TYR A 45 -5.40 -15.68 -4.52
CA TYR A 45 -4.49 -15.50 -3.39
C TYR A 45 -3.72 -14.17 -3.46
N ARG A 46 -3.22 -13.81 -4.64
CA ARG A 46 -2.52 -12.54 -4.86
C ARG A 46 -3.46 -11.36 -4.65
N ILE A 47 -4.65 -11.39 -5.24
CA ILE A 47 -5.67 -10.34 -5.06
C ILE A 47 -6.03 -10.18 -3.58
N TYR A 48 -6.22 -11.28 -2.86
CA TYR A 48 -6.48 -11.24 -1.43
C TYR A 48 -5.34 -10.56 -0.65
N ARG A 49 -4.09 -10.92 -0.94
CA ARG A 49 -2.92 -10.27 -0.31
C ARG A 49 -2.83 -8.78 -0.65
N TYR A 50 -3.06 -8.40 -1.91
CA TYR A 50 -3.08 -7.00 -2.33
C TYR A 50 -4.22 -6.23 -1.68
N ALA A 51 -5.42 -6.80 -1.61
CA ALA A 51 -6.57 -6.19 -0.96
C ALA A 51 -6.30 -6.00 0.53
N LYS A 52 -5.76 -7.03 1.22
CA LYS A 52 -5.36 -6.92 2.63
C LYS A 52 -4.34 -5.79 2.81
N HIS A 53 -3.30 -5.73 1.98
CA HIS A 53 -2.30 -4.67 2.07
C HIS A 53 -2.89 -3.28 1.79
N TRP A 54 -3.77 -3.17 0.80
CA TRP A 54 -4.45 -1.92 0.45
C TRP A 54 -5.36 -1.43 1.59
N TRP A 55 -6.13 -2.33 2.22
CA TRP A 55 -6.94 -2.02 3.39
C TRP A 55 -6.08 -1.55 4.57
N HIS A 56 -4.94 -2.18 4.80
CA HIS A 56 -3.99 -1.69 5.81
C HIS A 56 -3.37 -0.34 5.43
N ASN A 57 -3.31 0.07 4.18
CA ASN A 57 -2.76 1.38 3.81
C ASN A 57 -3.82 2.50 3.77
N ARG A 58 -5.12 2.13 3.80
CA ARG A 58 -6.24 3.08 3.66
C ARG A 58 -6.29 4.11 4.79
N TYR A 59 -6.07 3.68 6.04
CA TYR A 59 -6.07 4.59 7.19
C TYR A 59 -5.01 5.69 7.05
N ARG A 60 -3.87 5.41 6.40
CA ARG A 60 -2.80 6.39 6.17
C ARG A 60 -3.28 7.49 5.23
N GLN A 61 -3.95 7.11 4.16
CA GLN A 61 -4.50 8.06 3.19
C GLN A 61 -5.55 8.94 3.86
N GLU A 62 -6.50 8.36 4.60
CA GLU A 62 -7.52 9.11 5.33
C GLU A 62 -6.91 10.09 6.35
N ALA A 63 -5.86 9.68 7.07
CA ALA A 63 -5.16 10.55 8.00
C ALA A 63 -4.38 11.70 7.31
N ILE A 64 -3.72 11.42 6.19
CA ILE A 64 -3.01 12.44 5.40
C ILE A 64 -4.01 13.43 4.82
N ASP A 65 -5.10 12.95 4.23
CA ASP A 65 -6.15 13.80 3.66
C ASP A 65 -6.79 14.68 4.74
N ALA A 66 -7.04 14.11 5.94
CA ALA A 66 -7.52 14.88 7.08
C ALA A 66 -6.52 15.98 7.49
N LEU A 67 -5.21 15.70 7.58
CA LEU A 67 -4.21 16.73 7.90
C LEU A 67 -4.09 17.81 6.82
N LEU A 68 -4.22 17.44 5.55
CA LEU A 68 -4.15 18.38 4.42
C LEU A 68 -5.38 19.27 4.33
N SER A 69 -6.54 18.77 4.77
CA SER A 69 -7.80 19.54 4.82
C SER A 69 -7.81 20.63 5.89
N LEU A 70 -6.91 20.56 6.89
CA LEU A 70 -6.81 21.57 7.94
C LEU A 70 -6.27 22.88 7.40
N THR A 71 -6.82 23.98 7.90
CA THR A 71 -6.34 25.33 7.61
C THR A 71 -5.73 25.99 8.85
N PRO A 72 -4.75 26.89 8.69
CA PRO A 72 -4.17 27.62 9.82
C PRO A 72 -5.15 28.64 10.45
N ASP A 73 -6.21 29.01 9.73
CA ASP A 73 -7.24 29.96 10.19
C ASP A 73 -8.16 29.33 11.26
N ASP A 74 -8.28 27.99 11.26
CA ASP A 74 -9.07 27.26 12.25
C ASP A 74 -8.48 27.44 13.67
N ALA A 75 -9.23 28.06 14.57
CA ALA A 75 -8.78 28.27 15.96
C ALA A 75 -8.37 26.96 16.67
N ASN A 76 -8.99 25.84 16.28
CA ASN A 76 -8.81 24.52 16.88
C ASN A 76 -7.88 23.59 16.10
N TRP A 77 -7.16 24.08 15.07
CA TRP A 77 -6.26 23.25 14.27
C TRP A 77 -5.25 22.45 15.13
N PRO A 78 -4.67 22.96 16.24
CA PRO A 78 -3.69 22.20 17.03
C PRO A 78 -4.31 20.94 17.63
N TYR A 79 -5.54 21.06 18.15
CA TYR A 79 -6.30 19.96 18.70
C TYR A 79 -6.70 18.94 17.64
N GLN A 80 -7.13 19.42 16.46
CA GLN A 80 -7.50 18.55 15.35
C GLN A 80 -6.32 17.70 14.86
N MET A 81 -5.11 18.27 14.78
CA MET A 81 -3.91 17.51 14.46
C MET A 81 -3.63 16.42 15.51
N VAL A 82 -3.74 16.73 16.81
CA VAL A 82 -3.51 15.72 17.86
C VAL A 82 -4.54 14.61 17.75
N LYS A 83 -5.80 14.96 17.47
CA LYS A 83 -6.89 14.00 17.29
C LYS A 83 -6.61 13.03 16.14
N ILE A 84 -6.12 13.54 14.99
CA ILE A 84 -5.77 12.70 13.84
C ILE A 84 -4.60 11.78 14.16
N VAL A 85 -3.51 12.32 14.69
CA VAL A 85 -2.32 11.54 15.07
C VAL A 85 -2.69 10.46 16.09
N LYS A 86 -3.49 10.82 17.09
CA LYS A 86 -3.97 9.90 18.11
C LYS A 86 -4.85 8.80 17.52
N ALA A 87 -5.78 9.13 16.63
CA ALA A 87 -6.60 8.14 15.96
C ALA A 87 -5.75 7.11 15.20
N VAL A 88 -4.68 7.56 14.52
CA VAL A 88 -3.74 6.65 13.84
C VAL A 88 -3.00 5.76 14.83
N ILE A 89 -2.42 6.33 15.90
CA ILE A 89 -1.67 5.55 16.90
C ILE A 89 -2.55 4.52 17.62
N VAL A 90 -3.83 4.84 17.87
CA VAL A 90 -4.82 3.92 18.47
C VAL A 90 -5.28 2.86 17.46
N TYR A 91 -5.36 3.22 16.18
CA TYR A 91 -5.66 2.26 15.12
C TYR A 91 -4.53 1.22 14.97
N LEU A 92 -3.27 1.64 15.14
CA LEU A 92 -2.11 0.75 15.10
C LEU A 92 -2.06 -0.19 16.30
N ASP A 93 -2.31 0.32 17.50
CA ASP A 93 -2.46 -0.50 18.71
C ASP A 93 -3.41 0.20 19.69
N LYS A 94 -4.49 -0.50 20.03
CA LYS A 94 -5.53 -0.02 20.95
C LYS A 94 -4.98 0.31 22.33
N GLY A 95 -3.88 -0.34 22.75
CA GLY A 95 -3.17 -0.05 24.01
C GLY A 95 -2.64 1.39 24.10
N ASN A 96 -2.45 2.06 22.97
CA ASN A 96 -1.94 3.43 22.93
C ASN A 96 -3.00 4.50 23.26
N ALA A 97 -4.27 4.13 23.50
CA ALA A 97 -5.35 5.08 23.77
C ALA A 97 -5.11 5.98 24.99
N ALA A 98 -4.33 5.49 25.96
CA ALA A 98 -3.95 6.19 27.18
C ALA A 98 -2.73 7.13 27.00
N LEU A 99 -2.08 7.13 25.83
CA LEU A 99 -0.90 7.96 25.58
C LEU A 99 -1.31 9.41 25.22
N TYR A 100 -0.67 10.37 25.88
CA TYR A 100 -0.85 11.81 25.69
C TYR A 100 0.47 12.55 25.92
N GLY A 101 0.52 13.80 25.46
CA GLY A 101 1.66 14.69 25.69
C GLY A 101 2.97 14.11 25.16
N VAL A 102 4.05 14.25 25.93
CA VAL A 102 5.39 13.79 25.55
C VAL A 102 5.45 12.27 25.30
N LYS A 103 4.62 11.48 26.00
CA LYS A 103 4.56 10.01 25.79
C LYS A 103 4.00 9.65 24.41
N LEU A 104 3.09 10.48 23.87
CA LEU A 104 2.59 10.32 22.50
C LEU A 104 3.71 10.53 21.48
N LEU A 105 4.53 11.57 21.66
CA LEU A 105 5.66 11.87 20.78
C LEU A 105 6.71 10.76 20.82
N ALA A 106 7.03 10.25 22.02
CA ALA A 106 7.96 9.14 22.19
C ALA A 106 7.48 7.88 21.43
N GLN A 107 6.16 7.62 21.41
CA GLN A 107 5.59 6.51 20.64
C GLN A 107 5.69 6.73 19.13
N MET A 108 5.52 7.97 18.66
CA MET A 108 5.74 8.31 17.24
C MET A 108 7.19 8.04 16.83
N ASP A 109 8.15 8.39 17.69
CA ASP A 109 9.58 8.15 17.47
C ASP A 109 9.91 6.65 17.45
N TYR A 110 9.33 5.88 18.37
CA TYR A 110 9.46 4.41 18.38
C TYR A 110 8.97 3.79 17.07
N LEU A 111 7.77 4.16 16.60
CA LEU A 111 7.18 3.68 15.35
C LEU A 111 7.96 4.11 14.09
N SER A 112 8.81 5.12 14.21
CA SER A 112 9.72 5.57 13.15
C SER A 112 11.10 4.91 13.17
N THR A 113 11.50 4.31 14.31
CA THR A 113 12.83 3.71 14.50
C THR A 113 12.86 2.23 14.15
N ASP A 114 11.73 1.55 14.25
CA ASP A 114 11.61 0.12 13.90
C ASP A 114 11.94 -0.18 12.42
N SER A 115 11.97 0.85 11.55
CA SER A 115 12.44 0.71 10.17
C SER A 115 13.93 0.39 10.03
N SER A 116 14.74 0.57 11.07
CA SER A 116 16.21 0.61 10.98
C SER A 116 16.92 -0.56 11.67
N SER A 117 16.18 -1.50 12.29
CA SER A 117 16.83 -2.56 13.10
C SER A 117 17.36 -3.75 12.29
N GLU A 118 17.09 -3.87 10.99
CA GLU A 118 17.77 -4.89 10.16
C GLU A 118 18.33 -4.29 8.87
N LYS A 119 19.64 -3.98 8.93
CA LYS A 119 20.57 -3.72 7.82
C LYS A 119 20.50 -2.31 7.20
N HIS A 120 21.63 -1.62 7.33
CA HIS A 120 22.02 -0.31 6.79
C HIS A 120 21.64 0.92 7.62
N SER A 121 22.50 1.20 8.62
CA SER A 121 22.82 2.57 9.03
C SER A 121 23.21 3.40 7.81
N SER A 122 22.25 4.13 7.26
CA SER A 122 22.53 5.31 6.45
C SER A 122 21.90 6.49 7.17
N ALA A 123 22.70 7.53 7.36
CA ALA A 123 22.39 8.74 8.11
C ALA A 123 21.28 9.55 7.42
N GLY A 124 20.06 9.02 7.38
CA GLY A 124 18.85 9.77 7.07
C GLY A 124 18.42 10.50 8.33
N THR A 125 18.28 11.82 8.25
CA THR A 125 17.85 12.72 9.32
C THR A 125 16.55 12.21 9.96
N GLN A 126 16.69 11.45 11.04
CA GLN A 126 15.57 10.94 11.81
C GLN A 126 15.05 12.12 12.64
N THR A 127 13.90 12.67 12.25
CA THR A 127 13.25 13.75 13.00
C THR A 127 12.72 13.18 14.30
N VAL A 128 13.42 13.46 15.41
CA VAL A 128 13.01 13.05 16.75
C VAL A 128 11.93 14.01 17.23
N PHE A 129 10.66 13.60 17.16
CA PHE A 129 9.51 14.41 17.53
C PHE A 129 9.52 14.79 19.01
N GLN A 130 10.01 13.91 19.88
CA GLN A 130 10.08 14.17 21.33
C GLN A 130 10.98 15.37 21.69
N HIS A 131 12.00 15.65 20.88
CA HIS A 131 12.98 16.71 21.14
C HIS A 131 12.81 17.91 20.21
N ASP A 132 11.79 17.94 19.35
CA ASP A 132 11.50 19.08 18.49
C ASP A 132 10.71 20.13 19.29
N ASP A 133 11.30 21.32 19.46
CA ASP A 133 10.70 22.46 20.15
C ASP A 133 9.31 22.81 19.59
N ILE A 134 9.10 22.62 18.28
CA ILE A 134 7.81 22.88 17.63
C ILE A 134 6.75 21.89 18.08
N CYS A 135 7.11 20.61 18.24
CA CYS A 135 6.20 19.57 18.69
C CYS A 135 5.86 19.73 20.17
N LEU A 136 6.82 20.17 20.98
CA LEU A 136 6.60 20.52 22.38
C LEU A 136 5.71 21.75 22.53
N GLN A 137 5.96 22.82 21.77
CA GLN A 137 5.10 24.01 21.73
C GLN A 137 3.67 23.68 21.25
N TRP A 138 3.54 22.76 20.29
CA TRP A 138 2.25 22.28 19.82
C TRP A 138 1.43 21.61 20.93
N LEU A 139 2.03 20.69 21.68
CA LEU A 139 1.36 20.06 22.81
C LEU A 139 1.01 21.08 23.90
N ALA A 140 1.92 22.00 24.21
CA ALA A 140 1.68 23.06 25.17
C ALA A 140 0.50 23.96 24.75
N CYS A 141 0.42 24.31 23.45
CA CYS A 141 -0.69 25.08 22.88
C CYS A 141 -2.04 24.34 22.96
N VAL A 142 -2.03 23.00 22.84
CA VAL A 142 -3.24 22.17 22.99
C VAL A 142 -3.72 22.13 24.44
N GLU A 143 -2.81 22.05 25.41
CA GLU A 143 -3.15 22.08 26.84
C GLU A 143 -3.55 23.49 27.31
N ASN A 144 -2.92 24.52 26.74
CA ASN A 144 -3.21 25.90 27.05
C ASN A 144 -3.33 26.72 25.76
N SER A 145 -4.58 26.92 25.33
CA SER A 145 -4.91 27.62 24.09
C SER A 145 -4.50 29.10 24.06
N LYS A 146 -4.02 29.66 25.19
CA LYS A 146 -3.50 31.03 25.28
C LYS A 146 -2.03 31.15 24.91
N LEU A 147 -1.33 30.02 24.76
CA LEU A 147 0.08 30.00 24.37
C LEU A 147 0.25 30.22 22.87
N GLU A 148 1.44 30.66 22.48
CA GLU A 148 1.80 30.91 21.09
C GLU A 148 1.62 29.66 20.22
N LYS A 149 0.98 29.83 19.06
CA LYS A 149 0.73 28.73 18.12
C LYS A 149 2.03 28.42 17.36
N PRO A 150 2.43 27.15 17.25
CA PRO A 150 3.62 26.79 16.51
C PRO A 150 3.41 26.95 15.01
N ASN A 151 4.51 26.88 14.26
CA ASN A 151 4.48 26.95 12.80
C ASN A 151 3.66 25.79 12.20
N PHE A 152 2.48 26.13 11.69
CA PHE A 152 1.51 25.17 11.14
C PHE A 152 2.09 24.33 10.00
N ASP A 153 2.73 24.96 9.01
CA ASP A 153 3.20 24.27 7.81
C ASP A 153 4.35 23.31 8.09
N ARG A 154 5.27 23.70 8.97
CA ARG A 154 6.38 22.83 9.38
C ARG A 154 5.86 21.62 10.15
N LEU A 155 4.95 21.81 11.10
CA LEU A 155 4.36 20.72 11.87
C LEU A 155 3.55 19.78 10.97
N ARG A 156 2.68 20.32 10.10
CA ARG A 156 1.88 19.55 9.14
C ARG A 156 2.78 18.71 8.24
N SER A 157 3.84 19.30 7.70
CA SER A 157 4.77 18.59 6.83
C SER A 157 5.49 17.46 7.56
N GLY A 158 5.94 17.69 8.80
CA GLY A 158 6.56 16.66 9.65
C GLY A 158 5.61 15.48 9.93
N LEU A 159 4.36 15.77 10.30
CA LEU A 159 3.34 14.75 10.54
C LEU A 159 3.01 13.95 9.26
N VAL A 160 2.93 14.61 8.11
CA VAL A 160 2.69 13.93 6.83
C VAL A 160 3.87 13.03 6.45
N VAL A 161 5.12 13.46 6.67
CA VAL A 161 6.29 12.62 6.45
C VAL A 161 6.24 11.39 7.35
N TRP A 162 5.97 11.58 8.65
CA TRP A 162 5.82 10.47 9.59
C TRP A 162 4.69 9.51 9.20
N LEU A 163 3.53 10.01 8.78
CA LEU A 163 2.43 9.15 8.32
C LEU A 163 2.80 8.32 7.08
N LYS A 164 3.70 8.81 6.23
CA LYS A 164 4.20 8.05 5.08
C LYS A 164 5.23 7.00 5.48
N THR A 165 6.08 7.30 6.46
CA THR A 165 7.25 6.46 6.80
C THR A 165 7.04 5.52 7.98
N HIS A 166 6.07 5.76 8.87
CA HIS A 166 5.86 4.89 10.04
C HIS A 166 5.56 3.44 9.61
N GLN A 167 6.04 2.48 10.39
CA GLN A 167 5.81 1.06 10.15
C GLN A 167 4.58 0.60 10.96
N VAL A 168 3.79 -0.32 10.38
CA VAL A 168 2.78 -1.06 11.14
C VAL A 168 3.45 -2.36 11.56
N LYS A 169 3.50 -2.63 12.86
CA LYS A 169 3.94 -3.95 13.34
C LYS A 169 3.05 -5.01 12.71
N PRO A 170 3.60 -5.97 11.93
CA PRO A 170 2.77 -7.03 11.38
C PRO A 170 2.25 -7.87 12.55
N GLU A 171 0.92 -7.98 12.70
CA GLU A 171 0.26 -8.81 13.72
C GLU A 171 0.47 -10.33 13.50
N GLY A 172 1.71 -10.77 13.35
CA GLY A 172 2.04 -12.16 12.99
C GLY A 172 3.33 -12.72 13.58
N GLU A 173 4.06 -12.00 14.45
CA GLU A 173 5.19 -12.54 15.21
C GLU A 173 4.79 -12.92 16.66
N HIS A 174 3.63 -13.56 16.76
CA HIS A 174 3.28 -14.36 17.92
C HIS A 174 2.95 -15.77 17.41
N GLU A 175 3.96 -16.47 16.91
CA GLU A 175 4.00 -17.93 16.86
C GLU A 175 5.18 -18.43 17.69
#